data_AF-W6Z779-F1
#
_entry.id   AF-W6Z779-F1
#
_cell.length_a   1.000
_cell.length_b   1.000
_cell.length_c   1.000
_cell.angle_alpha   90.00
_cell.angle_beta   90.00
_cell.angle_gamma   90.00
#
_symmetry.space_group_name_H-M   'P 1'
#
loop_
_entity.id
_entity.type
_entity.pdbx_description
1 polymer ?
#
loop_
_entity_poly.entity_id
_entity_poly.type
_entity_poly.pdbx_seq_one_letter_code
_entity_poly.pdbx_strand_id
1 'polypeptide(L)'
;MERFINTQLHPVDACSICTEPFSTTHQPVALPCQHIFGHNCIKKWLTGGRGNTNACPTCRHILVPKSNPRGSFNVQSIWEELCHQPNERLQVFMQKLWPSLQTLWKIHPNGSFSITSMLNRALFPALTHTIRTTRPSPGPSPDPVLDCYNLISASWDSLGRPDIATGLAIPLVRLARLTANAGAVLPKYLTTSSRTNRLIWRANACLPLAADHISWDFIMQAAAPASIRYFDLLHLYTVLISQGIAHFPAPHPFPTRRHEVVNLVVERCCSKIGSGGCAWRGRPSAEFKDVLVGVYEELRKWQGEMGRMSLRGSYEEEGVVRGVWAIAAWGKERPVRS
;
A
#
# COMPACT_ATOMS: atom_id res chain seq x y z
N MET A 1 -38.95 -37.21 26.60
CA MET A 1 -37.68 -37.96 26.62
C MET A 1 -37.80 -39.27 25.86
N GLU A 2 -38.66 -40.21 26.27
CA GLU A 2 -38.84 -41.52 25.61
C GLU A 2 -39.20 -41.43 24.11
N ARG A 3 -40.12 -40.53 23.74
CA ARG A 3 -40.49 -40.32 22.33
C ARG A 3 -39.28 -39.92 21.47
N PHE A 4 -38.38 -39.09 21.99
CA PHE A 4 -37.15 -38.70 21.27
C PHE A 4 -36.20 -39.89 21.12
N ILE A 5 -35.97 -40.64 22.20
CA ILE A 5 -35.12 -41.84 22.20
C ILE A 5 -35.63 -42.85 21.15
N ASN A 6 -36.95 -43.08 21.09
CA ASN A 6 -37.54 -44.09 20.22
C ASN A 6 -37.75 -43.62 18.75
N THR A 7 -37.59 -42.33 18.44
CA THR A 7 -37.90 -41.81 17.08
C THR A 7 -36.77 -41.03 16.43
N GLN A 8 -35.76 -40.59 17.18
CA GLN A 8 -34.68 -39.73 16.67
C GLN A 8 -33.29 -40.33 16.90
N LEU A 9 -33.13 -41.25 17.86
CA LEU A 9 -31.87 -41.97 18.07
C LEU A 9 -31.87 -43.27 17.27
N HIS A 10 -31.47 -43.18 16.01
CA HIS A 10 -31.26 -44.35 15.17
C HIS A 10 -29.78 -44.75 15.17
N PRO A 11 -29.47 -46.03 15.45
CA PRO A 11 -28.13 -46.57 15.22
C PRO A 11 -27.73 -46.37 13.76
N VAL A 12 -26.49 -45.92 13.54
CA VAL A 12 -25.93 -45.86 12.19
C VAL A 12 -25.29 -47.21 11.91
N ASP A 13 -26.06 -48.12 11.30
CA ASP A 13 -25.63 -49.51 11.11
C ASP A 13 -24.91 -49.74 9.77
N ALA A 14 -25.03 -48.80 8.83
CA ALA A 14 -24.45 -48.89 7.49
C ALA A 14 -23.82 -47.57 7.02
N CYS A 15 -22.83 -47.70 6.14
CA CYS A 15 -22.12 -46.57 5.55
C CYS A 15 -22.95 -45.90 4.46
N SER A 16 -23.16 -44.58 4.52
CA SER A 16 -23.95 -43.88 3.50
C SER A 16 -23.22 -43.68 2.15
N ILE A 17 -21.95 -44.07 2.03
CA ILE A 17 -21.20 -44.00 0.76
C ILE A 17 -21.38 -45.29 -0.05
N CYS A 18 -21.19 -46.46 0.56
CA CYS A 18 -21.28 -47.76 -0.12
C CYS A 18 -22.55 -48.55 0.21
N THR A 19 -23.36 -48.08 1.17
CA THR A 19 -24.57 -48.74 1.69
C THR A 19 -24.34 -50.10 2.36
N GLU A 20 -23.09 -50.45 2.67
CA GLU A 20 -22.73 -51.70 3.37
C GLU A 20 -22.75 -51.53 4.90
N PRO A 21 -23.09 -52.59 5.67
CA PRO A 21 -23.04 -52.58 7.12
C PRO A 21 -21.63 -52.34 7.67
N PHE A 22 -21.54 -51.70 8.83
CA PHE A 22 -20.27 -51.58 9.54
C PHE A 22 -19.81 -52.91 10.13
N SER A 23 -18.51 -53.15 10.10
CA SER A 23 -17.90 -54.40 10.57
C SER A 23 -16.45 -54.18 10.99
N THR A 24 -15.77 -55.25 11.42
CA THR A 24 -14.34 -55.21 11.74
C THR A 24 -13.47 -54.83 10.54
N THR A 25 -13.91 -55.17 9.32
CA THR A 25 -13.25 -54.80 8.05
C THR A 25 -13.81 -53.51 7.45
N HIS A 26 -15.02 -53.11 7.84
CA HIS A 26 -15.68 -51.87 7.46
C HIS A 26 -15.89 -50.94 8.66
N GLN A 27 -14.78 -50.47 9.25
CA GLN A 27 -14.80 -49.72 10.50
C GLN A 27 -15.47 -48.34 10.33
N PRO A 28 -16.41 -47.96 11.23
CA PRO A 28 -17.01 -46.63 11.21
C PRO A 28 -16.03 -45.58 11.71
N VAL A 29 -16.03 -44.40 11.08
CA VAL A 29 -15.28 -43.22 11.50
C VAL A 29 -16.19 -42.00 11.48
N ALA A 30 -16.15 -41.21 12.56
CA ALA A 30 -16.83 -39.94 12.67
C ALA A 30 -15.94 -38.80 12.14
N LEU A 31 -16.52 -37.93 11.33
CA LEU A 31 -15.88 -36.68 10.90
C LEU A 31 -16.08 -35.57 11.96
N PRO A 32 -15.33 -34.45 11.89
CA PRO A 32 -15.56 -33.29 12.77
C PRO A 32 -16.99 -32.72 12.72
N CYS A 33 -17.68 -32.89 11.58
CA CYS A 33 -19.10 -32.53 11.41
C CYS A 33 -20.07 -33.60 11.93
N GLN A 34 -19.59 -34.59 12.68
CA GLN A 34 -20.35 -35.67 13.33
C GLN A 34 -21.04 -36.68 12.41
N HIS A 35 -20.84 -36.61 11.09
CA HIS A 35 -21.29 -37.65 10.17
C HIS A 35 -20.35 -38.86 10.19
N ILE A 36 -20.93 -40.08 10.15
CA ILE A 36 -20.22 -41.35 10.26
C ILE A 36 -20.17 -42.07 8.90
N PHE A 37 -19.00 -42.59 8.54
CA PHE A 37 -18.77 -43.33 7.29
C PHE A 37 -17.82 -44.50 7.51
N GLY A 38 -17.74 -45.42 6.55
CA GLY A 38 -16.71 -46.45 6.54
C GLY A 38 -15.34 -45.83 6.29
N HIS A 39 -14.34 -46.17 7.10
CA HIS A 39 -13.00 -45.58 7.05
C HIS A 39 -12.38 -45.62 5.65
N ASN A 40 -12.44 -46.78 4.97
CA ASN A 40 -11.92 -46.91 3.61
C ASN A 40 -12.76 -46.14 2.57
N CYS A 41 -14.06 -46.00 2.79
CA CYS A 41 -14.94 -45.26 1.89
C CYS A 41 -14.68 -43.76 1.95
N ILE A 42 -14.61 -43.19 3.16
CA ILE A 42 -14.32 -41.77 3.31
C ILE A 42 -12.88 -41.46 2.89
N LYS A 43 -11.93 -42.37 3.13
CA LYS A 43 -10.56 -42.23 2.61
C LYS A 43 -10.55 -42.15 1.09
N LYS A 44 -11.21 -43.10 0.39
CA LYS A 44 -11.33 -43.09 -1.08
C LYS A 44 -12.04 -41.85 -1.60
N TRP A 45 -13.08 -41.38 -0.91
CA TRP A 45 -13.79 -40.15 -1.24
C TRP A 45 -12.86 -38.93 -1.21
N LEU A 46 -12.05 -38.80 -0.16
CA LEU A 46 -11.13 -37.68 0.00
C LEU A 46 -9.92 -37.75 -0.94
N THR A 47 -9.46 -38.94 -1.32
CA THR A 47 -8.25 -39.10 -2.15
C THR A 47 -8.51 -39.27 -3.65
N GLY A 48 -9.72 -39.69 -4.07
CA GLY A 48 -9.95 -40.13 -5.45
C GLY A 48 -11.36 -39.89 -6.02
N GLY A 49 -12.23 -39.16 -5.32
CA GLY A 49 -13.57 -38.83 -5.82
C GLY A 49 -13.54 -37.92 -7.07
N ARG A 50 -14.46 -38.16 -8.02
CA ARG A 50 -14.69 -37.25 -9.16
C ARG A 50 -15.12 -35.88 -8.62
N GLY A 51 -14.22 -34.90 -8.64
CA GLY A 51 -14.48 -33.53 -8.17
C GLY A 51 -13.55 -33.00 -7.07
N ASN A 52 -12.54 -33.76 -6.63
CA ASN A 52 -11.51 -33.28 -5.70
C ASN A 52 -12.16 -32.79 -4.37
N THR A 53 -12.91 -33.69 -3.74
CA THR A 53 -13.85 -33.42 -2.65
C THR A 53 -13.13 -33.39 -1.31
N ASN A 54 -12.76 -32.19 -0.87
CA ASN A 54 -12.13 -31.93 0.43
C ASN A 54 -13.16 -31.76 1.57
N ALA A 55 -14.37 -32.27 1.36
CA ALA A 55 -15.56 -31.98 2.16
C ALA A 55 -16.40 -33.23 2.42
N CYS A 56 -17.18 -33.19 3.50
CA CYS A 56 -18.10 -34.25 3.90
C CYS A 56 -19.14 -34.56 2.80
N PRO A 57 -19.38 -35.86 2.46
CA PRO A 57 -20.40 -36.26 1.49
C PRO A 57 -21.82 -35.81 1.85
N THR A 58 -22.15 -35.75 3.15
CA THR A 58 -23.52 -35.47 3.61
C THR A 58 -23.80 -33.98 3.74
N CYS A 59 -22.94 -33.23 4.44
CA CYS A 59 -23.20 -31.82 4.76
C CYS A 59 -22.25 -30.82 4.10
N ARG A 60 -21.29 -31.29 3.29
CA ARG A 60 -20.26 -30.46 2.62
C ARG A 60 -19.36 -29.65 3.56
N HIS A 61 -19.34 -29.95 4.86
CA HIS A 61 -18.36 -29.38 5.78
C HIS A 61 -16.94 -29.68 5.30
N ILE A 62 -16.08 -28.66 5.25
CA ILE A 62 -14.71 -28.76 4.73
C ILE A 62 -13.85 -29.51 5.76
N LEU A 63 -13.29 -30.65 5.36
CA LEU A 63 -12.47 -31.51 6.22
C LEU A 63 -10.98 -31.25 6.03
N VAL A 64 -10.59 -30.93 4.79
CA VAL A 64 -9.21 -30.60 4.43
C VAL A 64 -9.28 -29.26 3.71
N PRO A 65 -8.76 -28.15 4.25
CA PRO A 65 -8.62 -26.94 3.46
C PRO A 65 -7.76 -27.27 2.23
N LYS A 66 -8.27 -27.03 1.01
CA LYS A 66 -7.40 -27.11 -0.17
C LYS A 66 -6.33 -26.05 0.01
N SER A 67 -5.06 -26.45 0.04
CA SER A 67 -3.97 -25.52 -0.19
C SER A 67 -4.22 -24.91 -1.57
N ASN A 68 -4.71 -23.69 -1.62
CA ASN A 68 -4.86 -22.99 -2.88
C ASN A 68 -3.43 -22.72 -3.36
N PRO A 69 -2.97 -23.29 -4.50
CA PRO A 69 -1.65 -22.93 -5.03
C PRO A 69 -1.62 -21.47 -5.47
N ARG A 70 -2.81 -20.89 -5.71
CA ARG A 70 -3.04 -19.45 -5.72
C ARG A 70 -3.09 -19.03 -4.26
N GLY A 71 -2.26 -18.08 -3.80
CA GLY A 71 -2.48 -17.46 -2.49
C GLY A 71 -3.96 -17.05 -2.31
N SER A 72 -4.41 -16.82 -1.09
CA SER A 72 -5.79 -16.35 -0.85
C SER A 72 -6.08 -15.16 -1.77
N PHE A 73 -7.07 -15.23 -2.67
CA PHE A 73 -7.45 -14.11 -3.55
C PHE A 73 -8.15 -13.06 -2.71
N ASN A 74 -7.39 -12.18 -2.08
CA ASN A 74 -7.88 -11.14 -1.20
C ASN A 74 -7.10 -9.84 -1.43
N VAL A 75 -7.63 -8.76 -0.84
CA VAL A 75 -7.07 -7.41 -1.03
C VAL A 75 -5.61 -7.32 -0.55
N GLN A 76 -5.24 -8.02 0.51
CA GLN A 76 -3.88 -7.99 1.06
C GLN A 76 -2.88 -8.69 0.13
N SER A 77 -3.17 -9.91 -0.31
CA SER A 77 -2.26 -10.68 -1.15
C SER A 77 -2.04 -10.03 -2.52
N ILE A 78 -3.10 -9.51 -3.15
CA ILE A 78 -2.97 -8.81 -4.43
C ILE A 78 -2.14 -7.55 -4.26
N TRP A 79 -2.31 -6.81 -3.15
CA TRP A 79 -1.50 -5.63 -2.86
C TRP A 79 -0.02 -6.00 -2.67
N GLU A 80 0.27 -7.07 -1.94
CA GLU A 80 1.63 -7.59 -1.74
C GLU A 80 2.26 -7.97 -3.09
N GLU A 81 1.59 -8.76 -3.90
CA GLU A 81 2.06 -9.15 -5.24
C GLU A 81 2.27 -7.95 -6.17
N LEU A 82 1.41 -6.93 -6.06
CA LEU A 82 1.54 -5.68 -6.81
C LEU A 82 2.78 -4.89 -6.36
N CYS A 83 3.08 -4.88 -5.06
CA CYS A 83 4.26 -4.21 -4.51
C CYS A 83 5.58 -4.90 -4.90
N HIS A 84 5.55 -6.22 -5.09
CA HIS A 84 6.71 -7.02 -5.51
C HIS A 84 6.92 -7.06 -7.03
N GLN A 85 6.10 -6.35 -7.81
CA GLN A 85 6.29 -6.30 -9.27
C GLN A 85 7.68 -5.78 -9.66
N PRO A 86 8.25 -6.30 -10.77
CA PRO A 86 9.44 -5.77 -11.40
C PRO A 86 9.38 -4.25 -11.58
N ASN A 87 10.52 -3.59 -11.41
CA ASN A 87 10.60 -2.13 -11.46
C ASN A 87 10.16 -1.56 -12.81
N GLU A 88 10.41 -2.30 -13.89
CA GLU A 88 10.00 -1.95 -15.25
C GLU A 88 8.48 -1.84 -15.36
N ARG A 89 7.74 -2.77 -14.75
CA ARG A 89 6.26 -2.75 -14.74
C ARG A 89 5.71 -1.58 -13.94
N LEU A 90 6.25 -1.36 -12.73
CA LEU A 90 5.85 -0.23 -11.90
C LEU A 90 6.19 1.11 -12.56
N GLN A 91 7.33 1.18 -13.26
CA GLN A 91 7.73 2.38 -14.00
C GLN A 91 6.77 2.69 -15.14
N VAL A 92 6.32 1.70 -15.91
CA VAL A 92 5.31 1.89 -16.96
C VAL A 92 3.99 2.42 -16.38
N PHE A 93 3.55 1.87 -15.26
CA PHE A 93 2.38 2.38 -14.54
C PHE A 93 2.56 3.85 -14.16
N MET A 94 3.67 4.19 -13.49
CA MET A 94 3.94 5.55 -13.01
C MET A 94 4.08 6.55 -14.18
N GLN A 95 4.75 6.16 -15.27
CA GLN A 95 4.87 7.00 -16.48
C GLN A 95 3.52 7.31 -17.11
N LYS A 96 2.54 6.41 -17.02
CA LYS A 96 1.17 6.68 -17.50
C LYS A 96 0.35 7.51 -16.51
N LEU A 97 0.60 7.35 -15.21
CA LEU A 97 -0.09 8.08 -14.15
C LEU A 97 0.19 9.59 -14.22
N TRP A 98 1.46 9.99 -14.39
CA TRP A 98 1.88 11.40 -14.36
C TRP A 98 1.13 12.31 -15.36
N PRO A 99 1.09 12.03 -16.68
CA PRO A 99 0.34 12.87 -17.63
C PRO A 99 -1.17 12.89 -17.34
N SER A 100 -1.70 11.81 -16.79
CA SER A 100 -3.11 11.69 -16.44
C SER A 100 -3.47 12.64 -15.27
N LEU A 101 -2.63 12.68 -14.23
CA LEU A 101 -2.78 13.63 -13.13
C LEU A 101 -2.56 15.09 -13.57
N GLN A 102 -1.61 15.34 -14.47
CA GLN A 102 -1.42 16.67 -15.06
C GLN A 102 -2.68 17.14 -15.83
N THR A 103 -3.37 16.21 -16.50
CA THR A 103 -4.62 16.50 -17.19
C THR A 103 -5.73 16.83 -16.19
N LEU A 104 -5.81 16.10 -15.08
CA LEU A 104 -6.74 16.41 -14.00
C LEU A 104 -6.49 17.79 -13.39
N TRP A 105 -5.24 18.21 -13.20
CA TRP A 105 -4.94 19.57 -12.73
C TRP A 105 -5.40 20.67 -13.67
N LYS A 106 -5.30 20.45 -14.99
CA LYS A 106 -5.83 21.42 -15.96
C LYS A 106 -7.35 21.60 -15.82
N ILE A 107 -8.05 20.54 -15.41
CA ILE A 107 -9.52 20.55 -15.22
C ILE A 107 -9.89 21.09 -13.82
N HIS A 108 -9.12 20.72 -12.80
CA HIS A 108 -9.31 21.10 -11.40
C HIS A 108 -8.03 21.75 -10.84
N PRO A 109 -7.82 23.05 -11.07
CA PRO A 109 -6.58 23.74 -10.68
C PRO A 109 -6.34 23.79 -9.17
N ASN A 110 -7.39 23.67 -8.35
CA ASN A 110 -7.26 23.55 -6.90
C ASN A 110 -6.65 22.21 -6.45
N GLY A 111 -6.47 21.25 -7.35
CA GLY A 111 -5.92 19.92 -7.09
C GLY A 111 -6.83 18.97 -6.31
N SER A 112 -8.07 19.37 -6.04
CA SER A 112 -9.06 18.55 -5.36
C SER A 112 -9.72 17.62 -6.37
N PHE A 113 -9.22 16.40 -6.45
CA PHE A 113 -9.71 15.39 -7.37
C PHE A 113 -10.73 14.48 -6.68
N SER A 114 -11.87 14.27 -7.32
CA SER A 114 -12.82 13.23 -6.89
C SER A 114 -12.20 11.84 -7.11
N ILE A 115 -12.56 10.87 -6.27
CA ILE A 115 -12.09 9.49 -6.40
C ILE A 115 -12.50 8.89 -7.75
N THR A 116 -13.70 9.24 -8.21
CA THR A 116 -14.22 8.90 -9.54
C THR A 116 -13.30 9.42 -10.65
N SER A 117 -12.84 10.68 -10.55
CA SER A 117 -11.93 11.25 -11.54
C SER A 117 -10.56 10.57 -11.52
N MET A 118 -10.03 10.27 -10.33
CA MET A 118 -8.76 9.56 -10.17
C MET A 118 -8.82 8.13 -10.73
N LEU A 119 -9.90 7.40 -10.46
CA LEU A 119 -10.10 6.04 -10.99
C LEU A 119 -10.24 6.06 -12.51
N ASN A 120 -11.22 6.78 -13.05
CA ASN A 120 -11.53 6.75 -14.48
C ASN A 120 -10.47 7.40 -15.37
N ARG A 121 -9.88 8.51 -14.94
CA ARG A 121 -9.00 9.32 -15.81
C ARG A 121 -7.52 9.05 -15.58
N ALA A 122 -7.14 8.42 -14.47
CA ALA A 122 -5.74 8.22 -14.14
C ALA A 122 -5.37 6.76 -13.82
N LEU A 123 -6.01 6.15 -12.82
CA LEU A 123 -5.62 4.82 -12.33
C LEU A 123 -6.00 3.69 -13.29
N PHE A 124 -7.25 3.61 -13.75
CA PHE A 124 -7.65 2.59 -14.73
C PHE A 124 -6.85 2.71 -16.04
N PRO A 125 -6.68 3.90 -16.65
CA PRO A 125 -5.80 4.03 -17.82
C PRO A 125 -4.36 3.58 -17.58
N ALA A 126 -3.79 3.84 -16.40
CA ALA A 126 -2.44 3.41 -16.04
C ALA A 126 -2.33 1.88 -15.86
N LEU A 127 -3.30 1.26 -15.18
CA LEU A 127 -3.39 -0.20 -15.05
C LEU A 127 -3.54 -0.87 -16.43
N THR A 128 -4.52 -0.44 -17.23
CA THR A 128 -4.77 -0.98 -18.57
C THR A 128 -3.55 -0.81 -19.48
N HIS A 129 -2.85 0.33 -19.40
CA HIS A 129 -1.63 0.53 -20.17
C HIS A 129 -0.55 -0.48 -19.77
N THR A 130 -0.32 -0.65 -18.46
CA THR A 130 0.68 -1.59 -17.93
C THR A 130 0.39 -3.04 -18.33
N ILE A 131 -0.87 -3.47 -18.25
CA ILE A 131 -1.32 -4.80 -18.68
C ILE A 131 -1.03 -5.04 -20.17
N ARG A 132 -1.21 -4.01 -21.01
CA ARG A 132 -1.03 -4.13 -22.47
C ARG A 132 0.43 -4.10 -22.91
N THR A 133 1.30 -3.40 -22.18
CA THR A 133 2.67 -3.12 -22.63
C THR A 133 3.74 -3.92 -21.89
N THR A 134 3.38 -4.64 -20.83
CA THR A 134 4.33 -5.42 -20.04
C THR A 134 3.84 -6.84 -19.79
N ARG A 135 4.76 -7.81 -19.70
CA ARG A 135 4.44 -9.21 -19.39
C ARG A 135 4.66 -9.51 -17.91
N PRO A 136 3.78 -10.28 -17.25
CA PRO A 136 4.01 -10.69 -15.87
C PRO A 136 5.23 -11.60 -15.80
N SER A 137 5.81 -11.74 -14.62
CA SER A 137 6.91 -12.69 -14.39
C SER A 137 6.46 -14.11 -14.79
N PRO A 138 7.31 -14.90 -15.47
CA PRO A 138 6.96 -16.25 -15.86
C PRO A 138 6.68 -17.09 -14.61
N GLY A 139 5.44 -17.54 -14.46
CA GLY A 139 4.98 -18.32 -13.32
C GLY A 139 3.51 -18.72 -13.45
N PRO A 140 3.01 -19.61 -12.59
CA PRO A 140 1.61 -20.07 -12.62
C PRO A 140 0.60 -19.03 -12.10
N SER A 141 1.09 -17.89 -11.58
CA SER A 141 0.23 -16.87 -10.96
C SER A 141 -0.40 -15.95 -12.00
N PRO A 142 -1.70 -15.61 -11.89
CA PRO A 142 -2.32 -14.57 -12.71
C PRO A 142 -1.61 -13.22 -12.55
N ASP A 143 -1.76 -12.33 -13.55
CA ASP A 143 -1.11 -11.01 -13.54
C ASP A 143 -1.67 -10.14 -12.39
N PRO A 144 -0.87 -9.76 -11.38
CA PRO A 144 -1.36 -8.99 -10.23
C PRO A 144 -1.90 -7.60 -10.61
N VAL A 145 -1.44 -7.02 -11.72
CA VAL A 145 -1.95 -5.74 -12.24
C VAL A 145 -3.35 -5.93 -12.82
N LEU A 146 -3.58 -7.04 -13.51
CA LEU A 146 -4.90 -7.41 -14.05
C LEU A 146 -5.88 -7.74 -12.92
N ASP A 147 -5.44 -8.50 -11.92
CA ASP A 147 -6.26 -8.84 -10.75
C ASP A 147 -6.65 -7.59 -9.97
N CYS A 148 -5.70 -6.67 -9.78
CA CYS A 148 -5.95 -5.36 -9.17
C CYS A 148 -7.00 -4.56 -9.97
N TYR A 149 -6.85 -4.46 -11.29
CA TYR A 149 -7.82 -3.79 -12.15
C TYR A 149 -9.22 -4.41 -12.03
N ASN A 150 -9.32 -5.73 -12.18
CA ASN A 150 -10.59 -6.46 -12.15
C ASN A 150 -11.30 -6.30 -10.79
N LEU A 151 -10.57 -6.43 -9.68
CA LEU A 151 -11.15 -6.31 -8.35
C LEU A 151 -11.66 -4.88 -8.08
N ILE A 152 -10.87 -3.86 -8.45
CA ILE A 152 -11.28 -2.46 -8.28
C ILE A 152 -12.49 -2.16 -9.17
N SER A 153 -12.45 -2.51 -10.46
CA SER A 153 -13.57 -2.23 -11.40
C SER A 153 -14.86 -2.91 -10.95
N ALA A 154 -14.81 -4.22 -10.67
CA ALA A 154 -15.99 -4.98 -10.28
C ALA A 154 -16.61 -4.49 -8.97
N SER A 155 -15.78 -4.22 -7.94
CA SER A 155 -16.28 -3.70 -6.67
C SER A 155 -16.84 -2.28 -6.79
N TRP A 156 -16.17 -1.41 -7.54
CA TRP A 156 -16.61 -0.03 -7.74
C TRP A 156 -17.90 0.07 -8.56
N ASP A 157 -18.03 -0.72 -9.63
CA ASP A 157 -19.27 -0.80 -10.43
C ASP A 157 -20.44 -1.36 -9.59
N SER A 158 -20.20 -2.40 -8.80
CA SER A 158 -21.23 -3.03 -7.94
C SER A 158 -21.75 -2.07 -6.87
N LEU A 159 -20.92 -1.14 -6.40
CA LEU A 159 -21.31 -0.11 -5.42
C LEU A 159 -21.99 1.12 -6.05
N GLY A 160 -22.21 1.14 -7.37
CA GLY A 160 -22.79 2.28 -8.06
C GLY A 160 -21.80 3.43 -8.29
N ARG A 161 -20.51 3.10 -8.42
CA ARG A 161 -19.41 4.05 -8.68
C ARG A 161 -19.34 5.20 -7.64
N PRO A 162 -19.26 4.91 -6.34
CA PRO A 162 -19.22 5.94 -5.31
C PRO A 162 -17.92 6.73 -5.38
N ASP A 163 -17.95 7.97 -4.89
CA ASP A 163 -16.75 8.80 -4.72
C ASP A 163 -15.98 8.45 -3.43
N ILE A 164 -15.82 7.15 -3.16
CA ILE A 164 -15.16 6.60 -1.97
C ILE A 164 -14.28 5.43 -2.42
N ALA A 165 -13.06 5.36 -1.89
CA ALA A 165 -12.11 4.31 -2.20
C ALA A 165 -12.31 3.14 -1.24
N THR A 166 -12.46 1.93 -1.78
CA THR A 166 -12.65 0.69 -1.02
C THR A 166 -11.67 -0.38 -1.48
N GLY A 167 -11.25 -1.28 -0.58
CA GLY A 167 -10.35 -2.38 -0.92
C GLY A 167 -9.04 -1.88 -1.57
N LEU A 168 -8.67 -2.47 -2.72
CA LEU A 168 -7.46 -2.10 -3.47
C LEU A 168 -7.49 -0.68 -4.07
N ALA A 169 -8.66 -0.04 -4.15
CA ALA A 169 -8.72 1.35 -4.58
C ALA A 169 -8.04 2.29 -3.57
N ILE A 170 -8.07 1.95 -2.28
CA ILE A 170 -7.52 2.77 -1.18
C ILE A 170 -6.03 3.11 -1.44
N PRO A 171 -5.11 2.12 -1.53
CA PRO A 171 -3.70 2.41 -1.72
C PRO A 171 -3.36 3.02 -3.09
N LEU A 172 -4.14 2.74 -4.15
CA LEU A 172 -3.91 3.34 -5.47
C LEU A 172 -4.38 4.79 -5.55
N VAL A 173 -5.53 5.11 -4.95
CA VAL A 173 -5.98 6.51 -4.79
C VAL A 173 -5.01 7.28 -3.91
N ARG A 174 -4.51 6.68 -2.82
CA ARG A 174 -3.46 7.28 -2.00
C ARG A 174 -2.17 7.52 -2.80
N LEU A 175 -1.75 6.57 -3.65
CA LEU A 175 -0.61 6.74 -4.55
C LEU A 175 -0.83 7.91 -5.52
N ALA A 176 -2.01 8.02 -6.13
CA ALA A 176 -2.35 9.12 -7.04
C ALA A 176 -2.27 10.48 -6.32
N ARG A 177 -2.82 10.57 -5.11
CA ARG A 177 -2.72 11.75 -4.23
C ARG A 177 -1.28 12.11 -3.88
N LEU A 178 -0.48 11.12 -3.47
CA LEU A 178 0.94 11.31 -3.18
C LEU A 178 1.71 11.81 -4.40
N THR A 179 1.46 11.20 -5.55
CA THR A 179 2.09 11.56 -6.84
C THR A 179 1.71 12.99 -7.25
N ALA A 180 0.44 13.38 -7.09
CA ALA A 180 0.00 14.75 -7.33
C ALA A 180 0.73 15.74 -6.41
N ASN A 181 0.78 15.47 -5.10
CA ASN A 181 1.52 16.32 -4.16
C ASN A 181 3.02 16.43 -4.50
N ALA A 182 3.65 15.31 -4.86
CA ALA A 182 5.04 15.30 -5.30
C ALA A 182 5.25 16.15 -6.56
N GLY A 183 4.31 16.12 -7.51
CA GLY A 183 4.35 16.93 -8.74
C GLY A 183 4.31 18.44 -8.53
N ALA A 184 3.86 18.91 -7.36
CA ALA A 184 3.85 20.33 -7.03
C ALA A 184 5.26 20.86 -6.67
N VAL A 185 6.20 19.95 -6.39
CA VAL A 185 7.55 20.27 -5.93
C VAL A 185 8.62 19.72 -6.86
N LEU A 186 8.41 18.52 -7.41
CA LEU A 186 9.38 17.88 -8.29
C LEU A 186 9.44 18.53 -9.67
N PRO A 187 10.63 18.76 -10.23
CA PRO A 187 10.77 19.17 -11.62
C PRO A 187 10.35 18.05 -12.58
N LYS A 188 9.89 18.41 -13.78
CA LYS A 188 9.36 17.48 -14.79
C LYS A 188 10.30 16.31 -15.10
N TYR A 189 11.61 16.54 -15.17
CA TYR A 189 12.58 15.49 -15.50
C TYR A 189 12.70 14.40 -14.42
N LEU A 190 12.30 14.67 -13.16
CA LEU A 190 12.25 13.63 -12.12
C LEU A 190 10.96 12.80 -12.17
N THR A 191 9.88 13.32 -12.76
CA THR A 191 8.63 12.56 -12.92
C THR A 191 8.76 11.38 -13.89
N THR A 192 9.74 11.41 -14.77
CA THR A 192 10.08 10.29 -15.67
C THR A 192 11.18 9.39 -15.12
N SER A 193 11.80 9.76 -13.99
CA SER A 193 12.91 9.02 -13.39
C SER A 193 12.44 7.74 -12.71
N SER A 194 12.98 6.60 -13.13
CA SER A 194 12.59 5.29 -12.58
C SER A 194 12.85 5.18 -11.07
N ARG A 195 14.00 5.69 -10.59
CA ARG A 195 14.31 5.70 -9.15
C ARG A 195 13.33 6.54 -8.34
N THR A 196 12.98 7.74 -8.82
CA THR A 196 12.06 8.64 -8.11
C THR A 196 10.65 8.03 -8.09
N ASN A 197 10.20 7.48 -9.21
CA ASN A 197 8.92 6.78 -9.30
C ASN A 197 8.87 5.54 -8.40
N ARG A 198 9.97 4.77 -8.32
CA ARG A 198 10.09 3.64 -7.40
C ARG A 198 10.02 4.09 -5.95
N LEU A 199 10.66 5.21 -5.59
CA LEU A 199 10.58 5.77 -4.25
C LEU A 199 9.17 6.24 -3.90
N ILE A 200 8.46 6.92 -4.82
CA ILE A 200 7.06 7.32 -4.63
C ILE A 200 6.17 6.09 -4.39
N TRP A 201 6.38 5.03 -5.18
CA TRP A 201 5.66 3.77 -4.99
C TRP A 201 5.94 3.16 -3.60
N ARG A 202 7.21 3.04 -3.21
CA ARG A 202 7.62 2.49 -1.90
C ARG A 202 7.10 3.31 -0.73
N ALA A 203 7.14 4.64 -0.84
CA ALA A 203 6.59 5.55 0.16
C ALA A 203 5.08 5.33 0.35
N ASN A 204 4.33 5.07 -0.75
CA ASN A 204 2.94 4.69 -0.64
C ASN A 204 2.76 3.26 -0.06
N ALA A 205 3.60 2.31 -0.48
CA ALA A 205 3.50 0.91 -0.08
C ALA A 205 3.86 0.64 1.39
N CYS A 206 4.71 1.47 1.98
CA CYS A 206 5.09 1.31 3.40
C CYS A 206 3.96 1.67 4.38
N LEU A 207 2.86 2.30 3.92
CA LEU A 207 1.73 2.73 4.75
C LEU A 207 0.68 1.63 4.88
N PRO A 208 -0.08 1.59 6.00
CA PRO A 208 -1.13 0.59 6.22
C PRO A 208 -2.12 0.52 5.05
N LEU A 209 -2.51 -0.68 4.62
CA LEU A 209 -3.36 -0.86 3.45
C LEU A 209 -4.71 -0.13 3.56
N ALA A 210 -5.28 -0.07 4.76
CA ALA A 210 -6.54 0.60 5.05
C ALA A 210 -6.44 2.14 5.18
N ALA A 211 -5.24 2.73 5.18
CA ALA A 211 -5.10 4.18 5.29
C ALA A 211 -5.43 4.85 3.94
N ASP A 212 -6.51 5.61 3.88
CA ASP A 212 -6.98 6.25 2.64
C ASP A 212 -6.26 7.56 2.27
N HIS A 213 -5.48 8.11 3.19
CA HIS A 213 -4.69 9.33 3.01
C HIS A 213 -3.29 9.17 3.62
N ILE A 214 -2.40 10.06 3.20
CA ILE A 214 -1.16 10.32 3.94
C ILE A 214 -1.53 11.19 5.15
N SER A 215 -0.96 10.89 6.31
CA SER A 215 -1.12 11.68 7.54
C SER A 215 0.22 12.26 7.98
N TRP A 216 0.18 13.45 8.60
CA TRP A 216 1.32 14.00 9.32
C TRP A 216 1.83 13.06 10.42
N ASP A 217 0.97 12.21 11.00
CA ASP A 217 1.38 11.24 12.01
C ASP A 217 2.34 10.18 11.45
N PHE A 218 2.19 9.78 10.18
CA PHE A 218 3.10 8.81 9.58
C PHE A 218 4.49 9.39 9.39
N ILE A 219 4.60 10.65 8.95
CA ILE A 219 5.92 11.29 8.77
C ILE A 219 6.57 11.61 10.13
N MET A 220 5.79 12.03 11.13
CA MET A 220 6.30 12.26 12.49
C MET A 220 6.80 10.95 13.12
N GLN A 221 6.09 9.83 12.94
CA GLN A 221 6.56 8.51 13.38
C GLN A 221 7.82 8.05 12.62
N ALA A 222 7.92 8.38 11.33
CA ALA A 222 9.09 8.03 10.53
C ALA A 222 10.33 8.82 10.97
N ALA A 223 10.16 10.10 11.32
CA ALA A 223 11.21 10.99 11.79
C ALA A 223 11.65 10.76 13.23
N ALA A 224 10.94 9.92 14.00
CA ALA A 224 11.29 9.63 15.37
C ALA A 224 12.67 8.96 15.47
N PRO A 225 13.47 9.25 16.52
CA PRO A 225 14.79 8.65 16.70
C PRO A 225 14.74 7.11 16.64
N ALA A 226 15.69 6.51 15.91
CA ALA A 226 15.79 5.07 15.69
C ALA A 226 14.56 4.38 15.03
N SER A 227 13.58 5.15 14.54
CA SER A 227 12.44 4.58 13.83
C SER A 227 12.87 4.01 12.47
N ILE A 228 12.47 2.76 12.22
CA ILE A 228 12.55 2.14 10.90
C ILE A 228 11.19 2.17 10.16
N ARG A 229 10.13 2.60 10.85
CA ARG A 229 8.78 2.61 10.29
C ARG A 229 8.63 3.73 9.29
N TYR A 230 7.95 3.45 8.18
CA TYR A 230 7.65 4.42 7.12
C TYR A 230 8.89 5.16 6.58
N PHE A 231 10.07 4.54 6.65
CA PHE A 231 11.31 5.19 6.20
C PHE A 231 11.27 5.59 4.73
N ASP A 232 10.61 4.81 3.87
CA ASP A 232 10.43 5.17 2.46
C ASP A 232 9.61 6.45 2.28
N LEU A 233 8.62 6.69 3.15
CA LEU A 233 7.89 7.96 3.19
C LEU A 233 8.80 9.11 3.67
N LEU A 234 9.63 8.89 4.70
CA LEU A 234 10.60 9.87 5.17
C LEU A 234 11.61 10.24 4.08
N HIS A 235 12.13 9.24 3.38
CA HIS A 235 13.06 9.41 2.28
C HIS A 235 12.42 10.23 1.16
N LEU A 236 11.22 9.88 0.71
CA LEU A 236 10.50 10.68 -0.29
C LEU A 236 10.30 12.12 0.21
N TYR A 237 9.84 12.31 1.44
CA TYR A 237 9.60 13.62 2.01
C TYR A 237 10.89 14.47 2.06
N THR A 238 12.03 13.86 2.39
CA THR A 238 13.34 14.52 2.37
C THR A 238 13.77 14.91 0.96
N VAL A 239 13.52 14.05 -0.04
CA VAL A 239 13.74 14.36 -1.45
C VAL A 239 12.88 15.56 -1.88
N LEU A 240 11.61 15.62 -1.45
CA LEU A 240 10.74 16.75 -1.76
C LEU A 240 11.26 18.06 -1.12
N ILE A 241 11.73 18.04 0.13
CA ILE A 241 12.35 19.22 0.76
C ILE A 241 13.59 19.65 -0.03
N SER A 242 14.50 18.71 -0.32
CA SER A 242 15.75 18.97 -1.05
C SER A 242 15.49 19.55 -2.45
N GLN A 243 14.56 18.96 -3.21
CA GLN A 243 14.13 19.50 -4.50
C GLN A 243 13.47 20.87 -4.34
N GLY A 244 12.68 21.07 -3.29
CA GLY A 244 12.09 22.37 -2.98
C GLY A 244 13.13 23.47 -2.77
N ILE A 245 14.21 23.17 -2.04
CA ILE A 245 15.34 24.10 -1.85
C ILE A 245 16.05 24.40 -3.17
N ALA A 246 16.21 23.38 -4.03
CA ALA A 246 16.94 23.53 -5.29
C ALA A 246 16.17 24.34 -6.35
N HIS A 247 14.84 24.25 -6.37
CA HIS A 247 14.01 24.83 -7.43
C HIS A 247 13.18 26.03 -6.98
N PHE A 248 13.04 26.27 -5.68
CA PHE A 248 12.39 27.47 -5.17
C PHE A 248 13.38 28.32 -4.35
N PRO A 249 13.81 29.48 -4.88
CA PRO A 249 14.80 30.32 -4.21
C PRO A 249 14.28 30.79 -2.84
N ALA A 250 15.20 30.79 -1.87
CA ALA A 250 14.94 31.40 -0.57
C ALA A 250 14.87 32.94 -0.68
N PRO A 251 14.19 33.62 0.25
CA PRO A 251 14.23 35.09 0.34
C PRO A 251 15.67 35.61 0.43
N HIS A 252 15.91 36.80 -0.12
CA HIS A 252 17.19 37.49 -0.01
C HIS A 252 17.01 38.89 0.60
N PRO A 253 17.66 39.21 1.74
CA PRO A 253 18.56 38.35 2.52
C PRO A 253 17.83 37.16 3.17
N PHE A 254 18.58 36.10 3.51
CA PHE A 254 18.00 34.95 4.21
C PHE A 254 17.50 35.37 5.61
N PRO A 255 16.32 34.92 6.06
CA PRO A 255 15.80 35.32 7.36
C PRO A 255 16.72 34.93 8.53
N THR A 256 16.93 35.84 9.48
CA THR A 256 17.77 35.61 10.66
C THR A 256 16.96 35.39 11.93
N ARG A 257 15.71 35.87 11.97
CA ARG A 257 14.84 35.71 13.13
C ARG A 257 14.19 34.33 13.12
N ARG A 258 14.22 33.62 14.25
CA ARG A 258 13.69 32.25 14.39
C ARG A 258 12.28 32.09 13.83
N HIS A 259 11.37 33.01 14.13
CA HIS A 259 9.98 32.90 13.66
C HIS A 259 9.86 33.05 12.13
N GLU A 260 10.69 33.89 11.51
CA GLU A 260 10.71 34.04 10.04
C GLU A 260 11.25 32.78 9.36
N VAL A 261 12.28 32.15 9.94
CA VAL A 261 12.82 30.86 9.47
C VAL A 261 11.76 29.76 9.61
N VAL A 262 11.11 29.66 10.76
CA VAL A 262 10.02 28.68 10.99
C VAL A 262 8.89 28.89 9.99
N ASN A 263 8.47 30.13 9.74
CA ASN A 263 7.41 30.43 8.77
C ASN A 263 7.80 30.00 7.35
N LEU A 264 9.03 30.30 6.92
CA LEU A 264 9.55 29.85 5.63
C LEU A 264 9.55 28.32 5.54
N VAL A 265 10.04 27.63 6.57
CA VAL A 265 10.09 26.16 6.61
C VAL A 265 8.70 25.55 6.60
N VAL A 266 7.74 26.10 7.34
CA VAL A 266 6.34 25.65 7.32
C VAL A 266 5.72 25.86 5.94
N GLU A 267 5.93 27.01 5.30
CA GLU A 267 5.44 27.26 3.94
C GLU A 267 6.03 26.23 2.94
N ARG A 268 7.34 26.02 2.98
CA ARG A 268 8.06 25.16 2.02
C ARG A 268 7.82 23.66 2.29
N CYS A 269 7.92 23.23 3.53
CA CYS A 269 7.93 21.81 3.89
C CYS A 269 6.54 21.29 4.30
N CYS A 270 5.63 22.16 4.76
CA CYS A 270 4.28 21.75 5.17
C CYS A 270 3.23 22.16 4.14
N SER A 271 3.18 23.44 3.77
CA SER A 271 2.13 23.93 2.87
C SER A 271 2.32 23.41 1.45
N LYS A 272 3.52 23.57 0.86
CA LYS A 272 3.78 23.13 -0.52
C LYS A 272 3.76 21.61 -0.71
N ILE A 273 4.24 20.84 0.27
CA ILE A 273 4.31 19.37 0.17
C ILE A 273 2.99 18.71 0.59
N GLY A 274 2.41 19.15 1.72
CA GLY A 274 1.32 18.45 2.38
C GLY A 274 -0.04 19.16 2.35
N SER A 275 -0.15 20.39 1.83
CA SER A 275 -1.39 21.18 1.85
C SER A 275 -1.93 21.55 0.46
N GLY A 276 -1.47 20.89 -0.60
CA GLY A 276 -2.07 20.99 -1.93
C GLY A 276 -3.49 20.39 -1.98
N GLY A 277 -4.09 20.32 -3.17
CA GLY A 277 -5.48 19.82 -3.32
C GLY A 277 -5.72 18.37 -2.87
N CYS A 278 -4.67 17.61 -2.61
CA CYS A 278 -4.71 16.29 -1.97
C CYS A 278 -4.05 16.33 -0.58
N ALA A 279 -4.52 17.24 0.28
CA ALA A 279 -3.90 17.54 1.57
C ALA A 279 -3.71 16.30 2.46
N TRP A 280 -2.60 16.27 3.19
CA TRP A 280 -2.30 15.25 4.18
C TRP A 280 -3.20 15.45 5.41
N ARG A 281 -3.64 14.36 6.02
CA ARG A 281 -4.47 14.40 7.23
C ARG A 281 -3.68 14.89 8.43
N GLY A 282 -4.39 15.55 9.35
CA GLY A 282 -3.81 16.10 10.57
C GLY A 282 -2.97 17.35 10.32
N ARG A 283 -2.09 17.67 11.27
CA ARG A 283 -1.16 18.80 11.19
C ARG A 283 0.17 18.42 11.84
N PRO A 284 1.30 18.99 11.40
CA PRO A 284 2.58 18.78 12.06
C PRO A 284 2.58 19.40 13.46
N SER A 285 3.16 18.69 14.44
CA SER A 285 3.34 19.19 15.81
C SER A 285 4.34 20.36 15.87
N ALA A 286 4.37 21.09 16.98
CA ALA A 286 5.35 22.16 17.17
C ALA A 286 6.78 21.61 17.18
N GLU A 287 6.99 20.49 17.87
CA GLU A 287 8.27 19.79 17.97
C GLU A 287 8.75 19.31 16.60
N PHE A 288 7.84 18.80 15.77
CA PHE A 288 8.18 18.36 14.42
C PHE A 288 8.58 19.56 13.55
N LYS A 289 7.88 20.70 13.65
CA LYS A 289 8.27 21.92 12.92
C LYS A 289 9.66 22.40 13.30
N ASP A 290 10.04 22.33 14.58
CA ASP A 290 11.40 22.66 15.01
C ASP A 290 12.44 21.71 14.39
N VAL A 291 12.18 20.39 14.36
CA VAL A 291 13.05 19.42 13.68
C VAL A 291 13.15 19.73 12.18
N LEU A 292 12.04 20.10 11.53
CA LEU A 292 12.04 20.48 10.11
C LEU A 292 12.94 21.69 9.83
N VAL A 293 13.07 22.64 10.76
CA VAL A 293 14.00 23.76 10.59
C VAL A 293 15.44 23.24 10.49
N GLY A 294 15.84 22.33 11.39
CA GLY A 294 17.14 21.68 11.33
C GLY A 294 17.36 20.91 10.02
N VAL A 295 16.39 20.09 9.61
CA VAL A 295 16.45 19.33 8.35
C VAL A 295 16.61 20.26 7.14
N TYR A 296 15.84 21.34 7.10
CA TYR A 296 15.88 22.31 6.01
C TYR A 296 17.25 23.01 5.94
N GLU A 297 17.80 23.43 7.08
CA GLU A 297 19.12 24.05 7.14
C GLU A 297 20.23 23.09 6.71
N GLU A 298 20.22 21.84 7.18
CA GLU A 298 21.22 20.85 6.79
C GLU A 298 21.18 20.54 5.29
N LEU A 299 19.99 20.42 4.69
CA LEU A 299 19.85 20.26 3.24
C LEU A 299 20.26 21.53 2.47
N ARG A 300 20.03 22.72 3.03
CA ARG A 300 20.49 23.98 2.44
C ARG A 300 22.01 24.07 2.42
N LYS A 301 22.68 23.71 3.52
CA LYS A 301 24.15 23.65 3.59
C LYS A 301 24.72 22.59 2.65
N TRP A 302 24.10 21.40 2.61
CA TRP A 302 24.44 20.34 1.68
C TRP A 302 24.47 20.83 0.23
N GLN A 303 23.44 21.57 -0.20
CA GLN A 303 23.34 22.04 -1.58
C GLN A 303 24.15 23.31 -1.87
N GLY A 304 24.20 24.24 -0.91
CA GLY A 304 24.87 25.53 -1.07
C GLY A 304 26.35 25.48 -0.74
N GLU A 305 26.67 25.22 0.54
CA GLU A 305 28.04 25.28 1.06
C GLU A 305 28.89 24.11 0.59
N MET A 306 28.33 22.90 0.56
CA MET A 306 29.06 21.69 0.15
C MET A 306 29.00 21.45 -1.37
N GLY A 307 28.26 22.26 -2.12
CA GLY A 307 28.08 22.13 -3.56
C GLY A 307 27.49 20.78 -4.01
N ARG A 308 26.80 20.05 -3.13
CA ARG A 308 26.24 18.73 -3.46
C ARG A 308 24.94 18.88 -4.23
N MET A 309 24.64 17.90 -5.06
CA MET A 309 23.38 17.85 -5.78
C MET A 309 22.21 17.60 -4.82
N SER A 310 21.06 18.20 -5.13
CA SER A 310 19.78 17.88 -4.50
C SER A 310 19.45 16.39 -4.64
N LEU A 311 18.85 15.80 -3.61
CA LEU A 311 18.47 14.38 -3.54
C LEU A 311 17.45 14.01 -4.62
N ARG A 312 17.52 12.79 -5.17
CA ARG A 312 16.71 12.35 -6.34
C ARG A 312 16.01 11.01 -6.14
N GLY A 313 16.08 10.43 -4.94
CA GLY A 313 15.44 9.19 -4.54
C GLY A 313 16.24 7.93 -4.89
N SER A 314 17.56 7.99 -4.82
CA SER A 314 18.44 6.81 -4.97
C SER A 314 18.56 6.06 -3.64
N TYR A 315 18.73 4.74 -3.67
CA TYR A 315 19.02 3.95 -2.45
C TYR A 315 20.32 4.39 -1.76
N GLU A 316 21.28 4.92 -2.51
CA GLU A 316 22.54 5.45 -1.97
C GLU A 316 22.33 6.70 -1.10
N GLU A 317 21.19 7.37 -1.23
CA GLU A 317 20.86 8.57 -0.44
C GLU A 317 20.30 8.23 0.94
N GLU A 318 20.00 6.94 1.24
CA GLU A 318 19.43 6.55 2.53
C GLU A 318 20.31 6.95 3.72
N GLY A 319 21.64 6.85 3.57
CA GLY A 319 22.59 7.30 4.59
C GLY A 319 22.53 8.82 4.82
N VAL A 320 22.38 9.59 3.75
CA VAL A 320 22.24 11.05 3.82
C VAL A 320 20.93 11.43 4.52
N VAL A 321 19.83 10.78 4.16
CA VAL A 321 18.52 10.99 4.80
C VAL A 321 18.62 10.73 6.31
N ARG A 322 19.14 9.55 6.71
CA ARG A 322 19.29 9.22 8.14
C ARG A 322 20.17 10.22 8.87
N GLY A 323 21.28 10.63 8.27
CA GLY A 323 22.21 11.61 8.86
C GLY A 323 21.54 12.97 9.08
N VAL A 324 20.84 13.51 8.08
CA VAL A 324 20.16 14.81 8.16
C VAL A 324 19.11 14.81 9.28
N TRP A 325 18.27 13.78 9.36
CA TRP A 325 17.24 13.70 10.41
C TRP A 325 17.83 13.47 11.80
N ALA A 326 18.91 12.68 11.93
CA ALA A 326 19.59 12.47 13.20
C ALA A 326 20.24 13.77 13.73
N ILE A 327 20.94 14.52 12.87
CA ILE A 327 21.57 15.80 13.22
C ILE A 327 20.51 16.82 13.65
N ALA A 328 19.42 16.93 12.88
CA ALA A 328 18.32 17.84 13.20
C ALA A 328 17.65 17.51 14.53
N ALA A 329 17.51 16.22 14.88
CA ALA A 329 16.98 15.80 16.16
C ALA A 329 17.94 16.09 17.33
N TRP A 330 19.25 15.88 17.15
CA TRP A 330 20.27 16.13 18.19
C TRP A 330 20.49 17.60 18.52
N GLY A 331 20.24 18.53 17.59
CA GLY A 331 20.29 19.97 17.86
C GLY A 331 19.40 20.41 19.04
N LYS A 332 18.40 19.58 19.41
CA LYS A 332 17.50 19.78 20.54
C LYS A 332 18.09 19.36 21.89
N GLU A 333 19.05 18.43 21.93
CA GLU A 333 19.59 17.85 23.17
C GLU A 333 20.71 18.68 23.81
N ARG A 334 21.20 19.73 23.13
CA ARG A 334 22.15 20.66 23.78
C ARG A 334 21.40 21.54 24.78
N PRO A 335 21.63 21.42 26.10
CA PRO A 335 21.20 22.45 27.01
C PRO A 335 21.90 23.74 26.62
N VAL A 336 21.16 24.84 26.58
CA VAL A 336 21.72 26.19 26.53
C VAL A 336 22.73 26.26 27.67
N ARG A 337 24.04 26.32 27.34
CA ARG A 337 25.05 26.66 28.34
C ARG A 337 24.77 28.11 28.71
N SER A 338 24.14 28.28 29.87
CA SER A 338 23.94 29.55 30.58
C SER A 338 25.27 30.21 30.88
#